data_AF-A0A2Z3H0G0-F1
#
_entry.id   AF-A0A2Z3H0G0-F1
#
_cell.length_a   1.000
_cell.length_b   1.000
_cell.length_c   1.000
_cell.angle_alpha   90.00
_cell.angle_beta   90.00
_cell.angle_gamma   90.00
#
_symmetry.space_group_name_H-M   'P 1'
#
loop_
_entity.id
_entity.type
_entity.pdbx_description
1 polymer ?
#
loop_
_entity_poly.entity_id
_entity_poly.type
_entity_poly.pdbx_seq_one_letter_code
_entity_poly.pdbx_strand_id
1 'polypeptide(L)'
;MRPALAFGVLLGTLALAHAQPSKDPDPRYGVTARVKVHLQTSPKEALKTTLALIDAGQYAYLAAHVLDPKFVDEMVADRTKAFEAGAERELAKLRDFQRANPDQVQGQDRVPLDPKAFRAVAEQKARDLAFKQFLRDIEEKFREDPQSLKDLRKILREGKFSEADPTASAGHDTVKGRTVHFKKIGDRWFLENRVAEEPKKEEEPKKEDPKKGP
;
A
#
# COMPACT_ATOMS: atom_id res chain seq x y z
N MET A 1 -26.27 -41.23 58.53
CA MET A 1 -26.62 -39.83 58.18
C MET A 1 -25.62 -39.36 57.13
N ARG A 2 -26.07 -39.10 55.90
CA ARG A 2 -25.23 -38.69 54.75
C ARG A 2 -25.61 -37.26 54.37
N PRO A 3 -24.67 -36.31 54.19
CA PRO A 3 -24.94 -35.08 53.46
C PRO A 3 -24.48 -35.21 52.00
N ALA A 4 -25.37 -34.83 51.09
CA ALA A 4 -25.17 -34.77 49.65
C ALA A 4 -24.45 -33.47 49.27
N LEU A 5 -23.51 -33.55 48.33
CA LEU A 5 -22.74 -32.43 47.80
C LEU A 5 -23.28 -32.10 46.40
N ALA A 6 -23.85 -30.90 46.26
CA ALA A 6 -24.45 -30.41 45.02
C ALA A 6 -23.39 -29.77 44.12
N PHE A 7 -23.24 -30.30 42.90
CA PHE A 7 -22.44 -29.72 41.82
C PHE A 7 -23.26 -28.67 41.06
N GLY A 8 -22.84 -27.41 41.13
CA GLY A 8 -23.40 -26.32 40.31
C GLY A 8 -22.64 -26.20 38.99
N VAL A 9 -23.30 -26.50 37.87
CA VAL A 9 -22.78 -26.30 36.52
C VAL A 9 -23.06 -24.86 36.09
N LEU A 10 -22.01 -24.06 35.94
CA LEU A 10 -22.09 -22.69 35.43
C LEU A 10 -21.95 -22.75 33.89
N LEU A 11 -23.09 -22.63 33.20
CA LEU A 11 -23.18 -22.51 31.73
C LEU A 11 -22.71 -21.11 31.31
N GLY A 12 -21.44 -21.00 30.90
CA GLY A 12 -20.88 -19.80 30.28
C GLY A 12 -21.32 -19.66 28.83
N THR A 13 -22.13 -18.66 28.53
CA THR A 13 -22.46 -18.22 27.17
C THR A 13 -21.21 -17.63 26.49
N LEU A 14 -20.57 -18.42 25.63
CA LEU A 14 -19.57 -17.94 24.67
C LEU A 14 -20.26 -17.04 23.64
N ALA A 15 -20.11 -15.72 23.79
CA ALA A 15 -20.47 -14.76 22.77
C ALA A 15 -19.55 -14.94 21.56
N LEU A 16 -20.01 -15.69 20.55
CA LEU A 16 -19.42 -15.72 19.23
C LEU A 16 -19.62 -14.35 18.59
N ALA A 17 -18.64 -13.46 18.76
CA ALA A 17 -18.52 -12.26 17.94
C ALA A 17 -18.38 -12.69 16.48
N HIS A 18 -19.50 -12.74 15.77
CA HIS A 18 -19.52 -12.96 14.34
C HIS A 18 -18.92 -11.72 13.70
N ALA A 19 -17.63 -11.79 13.34
CA ALA A 19 -16.98 -10.80 12.52
C ALA A 19 -17.81 -10.66 11.23
N GLN A 20 -18.56 -9.56 11.13
CA GLN A 20 -19.29 -9.26 9.91
C GLN A 20 -18.26 -9.22 8.76
N PRO A 21 -18.57 -9.83 7.60
CA PRO A 21 -17.66 -9.82 6.47
C PRO A 21 -17.31 -8.37 6.17
N SER A 22 -16.01 -8.05 6.23
CA SER A 22 -15.55 -6.69 5.98
C SER A 22 -15.99 -6.27 4.59
N LYS A 23 -16.69 -5.13 4.50
CA LYS A 23 -17.08 -4.53 3.23
C LYS A 23 -15.81 -4.33 2.39
N ASP A 24 -15.86 -4.66 1.10
CA ASP A 24 -14.73 -4.41 0.21
C ASP A 24 -14.34 -2.91 0.30
N PRO A 25 -13.04 -2.60 0.37
CA PRO A 25 -12.57 -1.23 0.51
C PRO A 25 -12.90 -0.42 -0.74
N ASP A 26 -13.09 0.89 -0.55
CA ASP A 26 -13.47 1.79 -1.63
C ASP A 26 -12.42 1.79 -2.76
N PRO A 27 -12.84 1.99 -4.03
CA PRO A 27 -11.91 2.10 -5.14
C PRO A 27 -10.88 3.22 -4.92
N ARG A 28 -9.61 2.92 -5.17
CA ARG A 28 -8.51 3.89 -5.09
C ARG A 28 -7.93 4.12 -6.47
N TYR A 29 -7.83 5.39 -6.87
CA TYR A 29 -7.34 5.77 -8.20
C TYR A 29 -8.11 5.09 -9.35
N GLY A 30 -9.43 4.91 -9.17
CA GLY A 30 -10.31 4.21 -10.12
C GLY A 30 -10.14 2.68 -10.15
N VAL A 31 -9.30 2.11 -9.27
CA VAL A 31 -9.08 0.66 -9.20
C VAL A 31 -9.98 0.06 -8.12
N THR A 32 -10.91 -0.81 -8.53
CA THR A 32 -11.78 -1.55 -7.61
C THR A 32 -11.01 -2.64 -6.86
N ALA A 33 -11.21 -2.72 -5.55
CA ALA A 33 -10.61 -3.76 -4.71
C ALA A 33 -11.20 -5.15 -5.02
N ARG A 34 -10.36 -6.19 -4.94
CA ARG A 34 -10.74 -7.59 -5.15
C ARG A 34 -10.11 -8.46 -4.07
N VAL A 35 -10.46 -8.18 -2.80
CA VAL A 35 -9.79 -8.75 -1.62
C VAL A 35 -9.89 -10.28 -1.58
N LYS A 36 -10.98 -10.85 -2.10
CA LYS A 36 -11.17 -12.31 -2.20
C LYS A 36 -10.21 -13.00 -3.17
N VAL A 37 -9.75 -12.29 -4.20
CA VAL A 37 -8.81 -12.82 -5.22
C VAL A 37 -7.36 -12.61 -4.79
N HIS A 38 -7.09 -11.45 -4.17
CA HIS A 38 -5.77 -11.03 -3.75
C HIS A 38 -5.69 -11.00 -2.22
N LEU A 39 -5.48 -12.18 -1.65
CA LEU A 39 -5.42 -12.36 -0.20
C LEU A 39 -4.21 -11.63 0.40
N GLN A 40 -4.46 -11.02 1.56
CA GLN A 40 -3.48 -10.25 2.34
C GLN A 40 -3.70 -10.48 3.83
N THR A 41 -4.12 -11.70 4.22
CA THR A 41 -4.45 -12.00 5.63
C THR A 41 -3.19 -12.26 6.46
N SER A 42 -2.07 -12.55 5.79
CA SER A 42 -0.73 -12.65 6.38
C SER A 42 0.32 -11.90 5.55
N PRO A 43 1.49 -11.56 6.12
CA PRO A 43 2.62 -10.98 5.37
C PRO A 43 3.07 -11.88 4.21
N LYS A 44 3.05 -13.20 4.40
CA LYS A 44 3.42 -14.18 3.37
C LYS A 44 2.44 -14.16 2.20
N GLU A 45 1.14 -14.08 2.48
CA GLU A 45 0.11 -13.93 1.44
C GLU A 45 0.21 -12.58 0.72
N ALA A 46 0.45 -11.49 1.45
CA ALA A 46 0.67 -10.18 0.84
C ALA A 46 1.86 -10.21 -0.14
N LEU A 47 3.00 -10.80 0.25
CA LEU A 47 4.15 -10.95 -0.64
C LEU A 47 3.87 -11.85 -1.85
N LYS A 48 3.12 -12.94 -1.65
CA LYS A 48 2.67 -13.81 -2.75
C LYS A 48 1.80 -13.04 -3.73
N THR A 49 0.83 -12.28 -3.23
CA THR A 49 -0.05 -11.42 -4.02
C THR A 49 0.75 -10.37 -4.78
N THR A 50 1.73 -9.71 -4.16
CA THR A 50 2.63 -8.77 -4.84
C THR A 50 3.32 -9.40 -6.04
N LEU A 51 3.95 -10.56 -5.86
CA LEU A 51 4.66 -11.24 -6.94
C LEU A 51 3.72 -11.65 -8.08
N ALA A 52 2.54 -12.19 -7.75
CA ALA A 52 1.54 -12.56 -8.75
C ALA A 52 1.05 -11.35 -9.58
N LEU A 53 0.87 -10.18 -8.95
CA LEU A 53 0.46 -8.96 -9.64
C LEU A 53 1.56 -8.41 -10.56
N ILE A 54 2.82 -8.46 -10.12
CA ILE A 54 3.97 -8.04 -10.95
C ILE A 54 4.09 -8.96 -12.17
N ASP A 55 4.03 -10.28 -11.96
CA ASP A 55 4.11 -11.27 -13.04
C ASP A 55 2.96 -11.10 -14.06
N ALA A 56 1.78 -10.65 -13.61
CA ALA A 56 0.63 -10.36 -14.46
C ALA A 56 0.62 -8.93 -15.04
N GLY A 57 1.61 -8.08 -14.75
CA GLY A 57 1.65 -6.68 -15.18
C GLY A 57 0.55 -5.79 -14.56
N GLN A 58 -0.04 -6.21 -13.44
CA GLN A 58 -1.15 -5.54 -12.76
C GLN A 58 -0.67 -4.47 -11.76
N TYR A 59 0.22 -3.58 -12.22
CA TYR A 59 0.85 -2.56 -11.38
C TYR A 59 -0.16 -1.57 -10.77
N ALA A 60 -1.26 -1.28 -11.48
CA ALA A 60 -2.33 -0.42 -10.97
C ALA A 60 -2.95 -0.99 -9.68
N TYR A 61 -3.23 -2.30 -9.63
CA TYR A 61 -3.78 -2.95 -8.45
C TYR A 61 -2.73 -3.08 -7.34
N LEU A 62 -1.49 -3.43 -7.70
CA LEU A 62 -0.36 -3.47 -6.77
C LEU A 62 -0.23 -2.13 -6.01
N ALA A 63 -0.17 -1.02 -6.74
CA ALA A 63 -0.06 0.31 -6.16
C ALA A 63 -1.31 0.71 -5.37
N ALA A 64 -2.52 0.49 -5.90
CA ALA A 64 -3.74 0.94 -5.24
C ALA A 64 -4.07 0.17 -3.95
N HIS A 65 -3.81 -1.14 -3.91
CA HIS A 65 -4.38 -2.04 -2.90
C HIS A 65 -3.37 -2.90 -2.13
N VAL A 66 -2.10 -2.96 -2.55
CA VAL A 66 -1.12 -3.87 -1.94
C VAL A 66 0.06 -3.16 -1.29
N LEU A 67 0.51 -2.04 -1.86
CA LEU A 67 1.49 -1.16 -1.21
C LEU A 67 0.84 -0.36 -0.07
N ASP A 68 1.66 0.10 0.89
CA ASP A 68 1.19 0.98 1.97
C ASP A 68 0.42 2.17 1.39
N PRO A 69 -0.88 2.32 1.73
CA PRO A 69 -1.71 3.41 1.25
C PRO A 69 -1.09 4.79 1.42
N LYS A 70 -0.45 5.04 2.56
CA LYS A 70 0.14 6.35 2.88
C LYS A 70 1.31 6.66 1.95
N PHE A 71 2.19 5.68 1.75
CA PHE A 71 3.33 5.82 0.83
C PHE A 71 2.85 6.13 -0.60
N VAL A 72 1.83 5.43 -1.08
CA VAL A 72 1.28 5.65 -2.43
C VAL A 72 0.71 7.05 -2.56
N ASP A 73 -0.06 7.50 -1.56
CA ASP A 73 -0.67 8.84 -1.57
C ASP A 73 0.40 9.93 -1.55
N GLU A 74 1.48 9.76 -0.78
CA GLU A 74 2.63 10.68 -0.76
C GLU A 74 3.33 10.72 -2.12
N MET A 75 3.63 9.56 -2.72
CA MET A 75 4.30 9.51 -4.04
C MET A 75 3.47 10.13 -5.17
N VAL A 76 2.14 9.98 -5.11
CA VAL A 76 1.23 10.60 -6.07
C VAL A 76 1.13 12.10 -5.83
N ALA A 77 1.00 12.54 -4.57
CA ALA A 77 0.94 13.96 -4.23
C ALA A 77 2.20 14.71 -4.67
N ASP A 78 3.38 14.13 -4.46
CA ASP A 78 4.64 14.71 -4.88
C ASP A 78 4.72 14.89 -6.40
N ARG A 79 4.27 13.89 -7.17
CA ARG A 79 4.22 13.94 -8.64
C ARG A 79 3.15 14.88 -9.17
N THR A 80 2.02 15.03 -8.45
CA THR A 80 0.86 15.83 -8.90
C THR A 80 1.26 17.26 -9.25
N LYS A 81 2.14 17.87 -8.44
CA LYS A 81 2.65 19.23 -8.65
C LYS A 81 3.28 19.43 -10.05
N ALA A 82 3.94 18.40 -10.59
CA ALA A 82 4.56 18.47 -11.91
C ALA A 82 3.53 18.43 -13.06
N PHE A 83 2.31 17.96 -12.82
CA PHE A 83 1.27 17.80 -13.83
C PHE A 83 0.17 18.86 -13.78
N GLU A 84 0.06 19.64 -12.70
CA GLU A 84 -1.00 20.65 -12.50
C GLU A 84 -1.08 21.65 -13.68
N ALA A 85 0.04 22.30 -14.02
CA ALA A 85 0.05 23.30 -15.09
C ALA A 85 -0.31 22.71 -16.46
N GLY A 86 0.08 21.46 -16.72
CA GLY A 86 -0.24 20.74 -17.95
C GLY A 86 -1.74 20.39 -18.01
N ALA A 87 -2.27 19.82 -16.93
CA ALA A 87 -3.68 19.45 -16.81
C ALA A 87 -4.60 20.68 -16.92
N GLU A 88 -4.26 21.78 -16.24
CA GLU A 88 -5.03 23.02 -16.30
C GLU A 88 -5.05 23.60 -17.73
N ARG A 89 -3.89 23.66 -18.41
CA ARG A 89 -3.80 24.16 -19.78
C ARG A 89 -4.62 23.33 -20.75
N GLU A 90 -4.61 22.01 -20.61
CA GLU A 90 -5.39 21.12 -21.47
C GLU A 90 -6.90 21.29 -21.25
N LEU A 91 -7.35 21.34 -19.99
CA LEU A 91 -8.75 21.55 -19.67
C LEU A 91 -9.23 22.96 -20.02
N ALA A 92 -8.37 23.96 -19.95
CA ALA A 92 -8.69 25.33 -20.37
C ALA A 92 -9.00 25.37 -21.86
N LYS A 93 -8.18 24.72 -22.70
CA LYS A 93 -8.45 24.59 -24.15
C LYS A 93 -9.78 23.89 -24.41
N LEU A 94 -10.08 22.82 -23.68
CA LEU A 94 -11.36 22.11 -23.81
C LEU A 94 -12.54 22.99 -23.39
N ARG A 95 -12.39 23.79 -22.33
CA ARG A 95 -13.41 24.75 -21.88
C ARG A 95 -13.65 25.86 -22.90
N ASP A 96 -12.60 26.39 -23.52
CA ASP A 96 -12.73 27.40 -24.57
C ASP A 96 -13.39 26.83 -25.81
N PHE A 97 -13.06 25.58 -26.17
CA PHE A 97 -13.74 24.83 -27.24
C PHE A 97 -15.24 24.62 -26.94
N GLN A 98 -15.60 24.25 -25.71
CA GLN A 98 -16.99 24.10 -25.27
C GLN A 98 -17.80 25.41 -25.36
N ARG A 99 -17.16 26.54 -25.06
CA ARG A 99 -17.80 27.87 -25.20
C ARG A 99 -18.05 28.24 -26.66
N ALA A 100 -17.13 27.89 -27.54
CA ALA A 100 -17.27 28.13 -28.97
C ALA A 100 -18.24 27.14 -29.66
N ASN A 101 -18.37 25.91 -29.14
CA ASN A 101 -19.13 24.81 -29.77
C ASN A 101 -20.04 24.08 -28.76
N PRO A 102 -21.09 24.73 -28.21
CA PRO A 102 -21.90 24.17 -27.13
C PRO A 102 -22.59 22.84 -27.50
N ASP A 103 -22.98 22.68 -28.77
CA ASP A 103 -23.70 21.49 -29.26
C ASP A 103 -22.78 20.30 -29.58
N GLN A 104 -21.47 20.51 -29.62
CA GLN A 104 -20.49 19.47 -29.99
C GLN A 104 -19.95 18.68 -28.80
N VAL A 105 -20.19 19.12 -27.56
CA VAL A 105 -19.66 18.45 -26.35
C VAL A 105 -20.79 17.88 -25.50
N GLN A 106 -20.81 16.55 -25.41
CA GLN A 106 -21.79 15.79 -24.63
C GLN A 106 -21.55 15.97 -23.11
N GLY A 107 -22.61 15.83 -22.32
CA GLY A 107 -22.63 16.24 -20.91
C GLY A 107 -21.53 15.63 -20.03
N GLN A 108 -21.11 14.39 -20.27
CA GLN A 108 -20.07 13.72 -19.47
C GLN A 108 -18.66 14.26 -19.75
N ASP A 109 -18.43 14.85 -20.93
CA ASP A 109 -17.14 15.42 -21.33
C ASP A 109 -17.04 16.92 -21.04
N ARG A 110 -18.11 17.53 -20.50
CA ARG A 110 -18.14 18.95 -20.19
C ARG A 110 -17.26 19.27 -18.99
N VAL A 111 -16.43 20.31 -19.15
CA VAL A 111 -15.60 20.82 -18.06
C VAL A 111 -16.40 21.92 -17.36
N PRO A 112 -16.39 21.99 -16.02
CA PRO A 112 -17.10 23.04 -15.30
C PRO A 112 -16.67 24.45 -15.74
N LEU A 113 -17.64 25.34 -15.90
CA LEU A 113 -17.39 26.77 -16.16
C LEU A 113 -17.05 27.54 -14.89
N ASP A 114 -17.53 27.08 -13.74
CA ASP A 114 -17.20 27.65 -12.44
C ASP A 114 -15.69 27.48 -12.15
N PRO A 115 -14.97 28.56 -11.78
CA PRO A 115 -13.52 28.48 -11.54
C PRO A 115 -13.10 27.48 -10.45
N LYS A 116 -13.89 27.33 -9.38
CA LYS A 116 -13.55 26.43 -8.27
C LYS A 116 -13.73 24.98 -8.71
N ALA A 117 -14.85 24.65 -9.34
CA ALA A 117 -15.10 23.32 -9.88
C ALA A 117 -14.10 22.96 -10.99
N PHE A 118 -13.73 23.92 -11.85
CA PHE A 118 -12.70 23.74 -12.88
C PHE A 118 -11.34 23.36 -12.26
N ARG A 119 -10.89 24.09 -11.23
CA ARG A 119 -9.64 23.77 -10.53
C ARG A 119 -9.66 22.39 -9.90
N ALA A 120 -10.77 21.99 -9.29
CA ALA A 120 -10.92 20.64 -8.71
C ALA A 120 -10.80 19.54 -9.79
N VAL A 121 -11.40 19.74 -10.97
CA VAL A 121 -11.26 18.80 -12.10
C VAL A 121 -9.82 18.77 -12.63
N ALA A 122 -9.15 19.92 -12.69
CA ALA A 122 -7.74 20.00 -13.08
C ALA A 122 -6.81 19.30 -12.09
N GLU A 123 -7.04 19.47 -10.78
CA GLU A 123 -6.29 18.77 -9.73
C GLU A 123 -6.51 17.26 -9.82
N GLN A 124 -7.75 16.80 -9.98
CA GLN A 124 -8.04 15.37 -10.15
C GLN A 124 -7.34 14.80 -11.39
N LYS A 125 -7.37 15.51 -12.53
CA LYS A 125 -6.67 15.11 -13.74
C LYS A 125 -5.15 15.04 -13.54
N ALA A 126 -4.57 16.01 -12.84
CA ALA A 126 -3.15 16.01 -12.50
C ALA A 126 -2.79 14.82 -11.60
N ARG A 127 -3.64 14.51 -10.61
CA ARG A 127 -3.48 13.34 -9.73
C ARG A 127 -3.55 12.02 -10.50
N ASP A 128 -4.46 11.89 -11.47
CA ASP A 128 -4.58 10.70 -12.32
C ASP A 128 -3.32 10.50 -13.19
N LEU A 129 -2.78 11.59 -13.74
CA LEU A 129 -1.52 11.58 -14.50
C LEU A 129 -0.33 11.22 -13.60
N ALA A 130 -0.27 11.78 -12.39
CA ALA A 130 0.76 11.46 -11.41
C ALA A 130 0.73 9.99 -10.98
N PHE A 131 -0.46 9.42 -10.76
CA PHE A 131 -0.61 7.99 -10.48
C PHE A 131 -0.12 7.15 -11.67
N LYS A 132 -0.51 7.49 -12.91
CA LYS A 132 0.00 6.79 -14.11
C LYS A 132 1.52 6.85 -14.23
N GLN A 133 2.15 7.99 -13.92
CA GLN A 133 3.60 8.09 -13.91
C GLN A 133 4.21 7.20 -12.83
N PHE A 134 3.65 7.21 -11.61
CA PHE A 134 4.09 6.33 -10.53
C PHE A 134 4.03 4.84 -10.92
N LEU A 135 2.99 4.41 -11.66
CA LEU A 135 2.92 3.04 -12.18
C LEU A 135 4.06 2.70 -13.14
N ARG A 136 4.44 3.64 -14.02
CA ARG A 136 5.58 3.46 -14.93
C ARG A 136 6.89 3.34 -14.17
N ASP A 137 7.08 4.18 -13.15
CA ASP A 137 8.29 4.15 -12.31
C ASP A 137 8.43 2.79 -11.60
N ILE A 138 7.32 2.20 -11.12
CA ILE A 138 7.32 0.85 -10.53
C ILE A 138 7.70 -0.21 -11.56
N GLU A 139 7.07 -0.17 -12.74
CA GLU A 139 7.35 -1.13 -13.81
C GLU A 139 8.82 -1.06 -14.26
N GLU A 140 9.32 0.15 -14.49
CA GLU A 140 10.70 0.42 -14.88
C GLU A 140 11.68 -0.11 -13.84
N LYS A 141 11.43 0.14 -12.55
CA LYS A 141 12.27 -0.39 -11.46
C LYS A 141 12.40 -1.91 -11.48
N PHE A 142 11.32 -2.65 -11.74
CA PHE A 142 11.38 -4.11 -11.83
C PHE A 142 12.00 -4.61 -13.14
N ARG A 143 11.94 -3.81 -14.20
CA ARG A 143 12.61 -4.08 -15.48
C ARG A 143 14.13 -3.89 -15.35
N GLU A 144 14.58 -2.86 -14.66
CA GLU A 144 15.98 -2.52 -14.45
C GLU A 144 16.66 -3.47 -13.45
N ASP A 145 15.95 -3.91 -12.41
CA ASP A 145 16.47 -4.86 -11.41
C ASP A 145 15.66 -6.18 -11.41
N PRO A 146 15.87 -7.07 -12.40
CA PRO A 146 15.23 -8.38 -12.42
C PRO A 146 15.73 -9.31 -11.30
N GLN A 147 16.91 -9.04 -10.73
CA GLN A 147 17.41 -9.76 -9.56
C GLN A 147 16.52 -9.51 -8.35
N SER A 148 15.92 -8.33 -8.23
CA SER A 148 14.94 -8.05 -7.18
C SER A 148 13.78 -9.03 -7.13
N LEU A 149 13.23 -9.40 -8.28
CA LEU A 149 12.14 -10.36 -8.36
C LEU A 149 12.60 -11.76 -7.98
N LYS A 150 13.83 -12.16 -8.32
CA LYS A 150 14.38 -13.46 -7.91
C LYS A 150 14.55 -13.54 -6.40
N ASP A 151 15.06 -12.46 -5.80
CA ASP A 151 15.26 -12.37 -4.36
C ASP A 151 13.94 -12.36 -3.59
N LEU A 152 12.93 -11.60 -4.04
CA LEU A 152 11.59 -11.61 -3.45
C LEU A 152 10.94 -13.00 -3.53
N ARG A 153 11.08 -13.70 -4.67
CA ARG A 153 10.60 -15.09 -4.81
C ARG A 153 11.34 -16.04 -3.86
N LYS A 154 12.64 -15.83 -3.65
CA LYS A 154 13.42 -16.62 -2.69
C LYS A 154 12.97 -16.37 -1.26
N ILE A 155 12.79 -15.12 -0.85
CA ILE A 155 12.25 -14.74 0.46
C ILE A 155 10.86 -15.34 0.67
N LEU A 156 9.98 -15.32 -0.33
CA LEU A 156 8.66 -15.93 -0.22
C LEU A 156 8.72 -17.44 0.04
N ARG A 157 9.65 -18.15 -0.62
CA ARG A 157 9.75 -19.61 -0.59
C ARG A 157 10.50 -20.12 0.64
N GLU A 158 11.64 -19.52 0.93
CA GLU A 158 12.66 -20.02 1.87
C GLU A 158 12.90 -19.03 3.02
N GLY A 159 12.36 -17.81 2.93
CA GLY A 159 12.62 -16.75 3.91
C GLY A 159 12.00 -17.01 5.28
N LYS A 160 12.60 -16.36 6.27
CA LYS A 160 12.09 -16.29 7.64
C LYS A 160 11.18 -15.08 7.76
N PHE A 161 9.96 -15.30 8.24
CA PHE A 161 8.97 -14.26 8.50
C PHE A 161 8.92 -14.02 10.01
N SER A 162 9.11 -12.77 10.41
CA SER A 162 8.99 -12.31 11.78
C SER A 162 7.78 -11.38 11.88
N GLU A 163 6.72 -11.84 12.55
CA GLU A 163 5.47 -11.10 12.70
C GLU A 163 5.37 -10.48 14.10
N ALA A 164 5.07 -9.19 14.17
CA ALA A 164 4.90 -8.42 15.40
C ALA A 164 3.79 -7.37 15.21
N ASP A 165 2.54 -7.68 15.58
CA ASP A 165 1.37 -6.80 15.34
C ASP A 165 1.62 -5.36 15.80
N PRO A 166 1.58 -4.33 14.91
CA PRO A 166 1.02 -4.30 13.54
C PRO A 166 2.04 -4.29 12.40
N THR A 167 3.22 -4.87 12.60
CA THR A 167 4.33 -4.90 11.64
C THR A 167 4.83 -6.31 11.41
N ALA A 168 5.48 -6.54 10.26
CA ALA A 168 6.20 -7.78 10.03
C ALA A 168 7.40 -7.51 9.14
N SER A 169 8.34 -8.45 9.14
CA SER A 169 9.47 -8.45 8.23
C SER A 169 9.71 -9.84 7.67
N ALA A 170 10.25 -9.89 6.46
CA ALA A 170 10.67 -11.14 5.83
C ALA A 170 12.06 -10.97 5.22
N GLY A 171 12.94 -11.91 5.51
CA GLY A 171 14.31 -11.91 5.00
C GLY A 171 14.81 -13.32 4.73
N HIS A 172 15.96 -13.43 4.08
CA HIS A 172 16.60 -14.72 3.81
C HIS A 172 18.12 -14.60 3.96
N ASP A 173 18.77 -15.56 4.63
CA ASP A 173 20.17 -15.48 5.02
C ASP A 173 21.13 -15.29 3.82
N THR A 174 20.77 -15.82 2.65
CA THR A 174 21.57 -15.64 1.41
C THR A 174 21.22 -14.39 0.62
N VAL A 175 20.15 -13.67 0.95
CA VAL A 175 19.73 -12.45 0.26
C VAL A 175 20.17 -11.27 1.11
N LYS A 176 21.47 -10.96 1.04
CA LYS A 176 22.08 -9.93 1.88
C LYS A 176 21.51 -8.55 1.55
N GLY A 177 21.26 -7.75 2.58
CA GLY A 177 20.81 -6.36 2.44
C GLY A 177 19.36 -6.21 1.98
N ARG A 178 18.57 -7.30 1.95
CA ARG A 178 17.15 -7.22 1.60
C ARG A 178 16.26 -7.83 2.66
N THR A 179 15.50 -6.95 3.29
CA THR A 179 14.39 -7.28 4.17
C THR A 179 13.14 -6.62 3.60
N VAL A 180 12.08 -7.40 3.43
CA VAL A 180 10.76 -6.87 3.06
C VAL A 180 10.02 -6.52 4.33
N HIS A 181 9.49 -5.31 4.41
CA HIS A 181 8.71 -4.84 5.55
C HIS A 181 7.23 -4.82 5.21
N PHE A 182 6.41 -5.10 6.22
CA PHE A 182 4.96 -5.12 6.10
C PHE A 182 4.34 -4.35 7.25
N LYS A 183 3.18 -3.77 6.95
CA LYS A 183 2.35 -3.07 7.93
C LYS A 183 0.92 -3.58 7.83
N LYS A 184 0.32 -3.85 8.98
CA LYS A 184 -1.07 -4.26 9.12
C LYS A 184 -1.95 -3.03 9.28
N ILE A 185 -2.98 -2.92 8.44
CA ILE A 185 -4.00 -1.86 8.51
C ILE A 185 -5.36 -2.54 8.48
N GLY A 186 -6.09 -2.48 9.60
CA GLY A 186 -7.25 -3.34 9.83
C GLY A 186 -6.83 -4.82 9.80
N ASP A 187 -7.51 -5.62 8.98
CA ASP A 187 -7.24 -7.06 8.83
C ASP A 187 -6.32 -7.41 7.65
N ARG A 188 -5.69 -6.39 7.02
CA ARG A 188 -4.90 -6.56 5.80
C ARG A 188 -3.44 -6.17 6.00
N TRP A 189 -2.55 -6.96 5.41
CA TRP A 189 -1.12 -6.68 5.34
C TRP A 189 -0.74 -5.98 4.03
N PHE A 190 0.02 -4.90 4.15
CA PHE A 190 0.50 -4.07 3.05
C PHE A 190 2.03 -4.11 3.01
N LEU A 191 2.61 -4.04 1.82
CA LEU A 191 4.06 -3.89 1.67
C LEU A 191 4.46 -2.45 2.00
N GLU A 192 5.36 -2.32 2.98
CA GLU A 192 5.89 -1.05 3.41
C GLU A 192 7.19 -0.75 2.67
N ASN A 193 7.23 0.35 1.93
CA ASN A 193 8.47 0.82 1.34
C ASN A 193 9.28 1.59 2.38
N ARG A 194 10.04 0.87 3.21
CA ARG A 194 11.07 1.51 4.03
C ARG A 194 12.26 1.81 3.14
N VAL A 195 12.55 3.10 2.96
CA VAL A 195 13.92 3.50 2.65
C VAL A 195 14.75 2.84 3.73
N ALA A 196 15.74 2.03 3.36
CA ALA A 196 16.60 1.37 4.32
C ALA A 196 17.21 2.48 5.19
N GLU A 197 16.61 2.73 6.35
CA GLU A 197 17.27 3.47 7.41
C GLU A 197 18.53 2.65 7.64
N GLU A 198 19.68 3.21 7.28
CA GLU A 198 20.96 2.56 7.51
C GLU A 198 20.90 2.02 8.94
N PRO A 199 21.16 0.71 9.13
CA PRO A 199 20.97 0.07 10.42
C PRO A 199 21.65 0.97 11.43
N LYS A 200 20.87 1.57 12.34
CA LYS A 200 21.40 2.40 13.41
C LYS A 200 22.49 1.53 14.02
N LYS A 201 23.75 1.89 13.75
CA LYS A 201 24.89 1.20 14.33
C LYS A 201 24.57 1.17 15.81
N GLU A 202 24.26 -0.01 16.34
CA GLU A 202 24.15 -0.19 17.78
C GLU A 202 25.45 0.39 18.31
N GLU A 203 25.36 1.53 18.99
CA GLU A 203 26.51 2.17 19.60
C GLU A 203 27.09 1.08 20.50
N GLU A 204 28.24 0.53 20.10
CA GLU A 204 28.91 -0.48 20.90
C GLU A 204 28.99 0.07 22.32
N PRO A 205 28.50 -0.68 23.33
CA PRO A 205 28.47 -0.18 24.69
C PRO A 205 29.87 0.31 25.02
N LYS A 206 30.00 1.63 25.27
CA LYS A 206 31.28 2.25 25.64
C LYS A 206 31.86 1.40 26.75
N LYS A 207 32.95 0.69 26.46
CA LYS A 207 33.70 -0.04 27.48
C LYS A 207 34.05 0.98 28.55
N GLU A 208 33.43 0.88 29.72
CA GLU A 208 33.79 1.69 30.88
C GLU A 208 35.28 1.46 31.14
N ASP A 209 36.07 2.52 31.01
CA ASP A 209 37.49 2.47 31.34
C ASP A 209 37.64 1.99 32.79
N PRO A 210 38.38 0.91 33.04
CA PRO A 210 38.61 0.45 34.40
C PRO A 210 39.35 1.55 35.16
N LYS A 211 38.64 2.16 36.12
CA LYS A 211 39.17 3.09 37.12
C LYS A 211 40.55 2.61 37.58
N LYS A 212 41.59 3.38 37.26
CA LYS A 212 42.90 3.25 37.91
C LYS A 212 42.67 3.47 39.41
N GLY A 213 42.93 2.41 40.18
CA GLY A 213 42.98 2.48 41.64
C GLY A 213 44.09 3.43 42.13
N PRO A 214 43.95 3.94 43.35
CA PRO A 214 44.83 4.96 43.95
C PRO A 214 46.29 4.50 44.12
#